data_AF-A0AAW0ATX8-F1
#
_entry.id   AF-A0AAW0ATX8-F1
#
_cell.length_a   1.000
_cell.length_b   1.000
_cell.length_c   1.000
_cell.angle_alpha   90.00
_cell.angle_beta   90.00
_cell.angle_gamma   90.00
#
_symmetry.space_group_name_H-M   'P 1'
#
loop_
_entity.id
_entity.type
_entity.pdbx_description
1 polymer ?
#
loop_
_entity_poly.entity_id
_entity_poly.type
_entity_poly.pdbx_seq_one_letter_code
_entity_poly.pdbx_strand_id
1 'polypeptide(L)'
;MGGRNLLDIIARNEAITITWLKSYLKFGTDRPLWAFAADELQAINILGKHGNVIDKNLRHSVFLQSWTSARTDLPKDLNDLMKVALERDVKMEGLAFSREVMRSLPIWYHIKSTAKRGIFNRGKEVECLKRRHKVVSVGEAEALARRLDAQGHRSRSDCVCQSCTLTRVVCAGCSSPHACFSKARTLLNTLPDKWNPLAPQPEDYEEEDE
;
A
#
# COMPACT_ATOMS: atom_id res chain seq x y z
N MET A 1 -50.57 24.06 -7.22
CA MET A 1 -50.77 23.65 -5.82
C MET A 1 -50.66 22.13 -5.79
N GLY A 2 -49.54 21.51 -5.42
CA GLY A 2 -48.94 21.44 -4.08
C GLY A 2 -49.13 20.00 -3.56
N GLY A 3 -48.06 19.22 -3.40
CA GLY A 3 -48.19 17.78 -3.11
C GLY A 3 -46.93 17.05 -2.64
N ARG A 4 -46.20 17.64 -1.69
CA ARG A 4 -45.14 17.06 -0.82
C ARG A 4 -43.85 16.57 -1.50
N ASN A 5 -42.91 17.51 -1.65
CA ASN A 5 -41.46 17.32 -1.67
C ASN A 5 -40.99 16.67 -0.34
N LEU A 6 -41.43 15.44 -0.06
CA LEU A 6 -40.99 14.68 1.10
C LEU A 6 -39.52 14.36 0.90
N LEU A 7 -38.68 15.00 1.71
CA LEU A 7 -37.25 14.77 1.76
C LEU A 7 -36.99 13.26 1.91
N ASP A 8 -36.31 12.66 0.94
CA ASP A 8 -35.82 11.29 1.06
C ASP A 8 -34.66 11.28 2.07
N ILE A 9 -34.98 10.93 3.31
CA ILE A 9 -34.03 10.85 4.42
C ILE A 9 -32.97 9.78 4.14
N ILE A 10 -33.32 8.70 3.44
CA ILE A 10 -32.40 7.60 3.12
C ILE A 10 -31.35 8.10 2.13
N ALA A 11 -31.79 8.71 1.03
CA ALA A 11 -30.90 9.28 0.03
C ALA A 11 -30.01 10.38 0.62
N ARG A 12 -30.54 11.23 1.52
CA ARG A 12 -29.76 12.25 2.22
C ARG A 12 -28.67 11.64 3.13
N ASN A 13 -29.01 10.63 3.93
CA ASN A 13 -28.06 9.98 4.82
C ASN A 13 -26.94 9.28 4.03
N GLU A 14 -27.28 8.64 2.91
CA GLU A 14 -26.29 8.04 2.02
C GLU A 14 -25.35 9.10 1.41
N ALA A 15 -25.89 10.23 0.94
CA ALA A 15 -25.09 11.33 0.40
C ALA A 15 -24.13 11.93 1.45
N ILE A 16 -24.56 12.01 2.71
CA ILE A 16 -23.68 12.39 3.83
C ILE A 16 -22.55 11.37 3.95
N THR A 17 -22.84 10.07 4.02
CA THR A 17 -21.81 9.02 4.12
C THR A 17 -20.85 9.02 2.94
N ILE A 18 -21.32 9.28 1.71
CA ILE A 18 -20.46 9.44 0.52
C ILE A 18 -19.50 10.62 0.69
N THR A 19 -19.95 11.73 1.29
CA THR A 19 -19.09 12.89 1.56
C THR A 19 -17.99 12.53 2.56
N TRP A 20 -18.32 11.80 3.62
CA TRP A 20 -17.34 11.25 4.56
C TRP A 20 -16.38 10.27 3.88
N LEU A 21 -16.89 9.42 2.97
CA LEU A 21 -16.08 8.43 2.26
C LEU A 21 -15.08 9.10 1.33
N LYS A 22 -15.50 10.14 0.59
CA LYS A 22 -14.58 10.95 -0.22
C LYS A 22 -13.47 11.57 0.64
N SER A 23 -13.81 12.06 1.84
CA SER A 23 -12.82 12.62 2.76
C SER A 23 -11.89 11.55 3.34
N TYR A 24 -12.40 10.34 3.59
CA TYR A 24 -11.61 9.21 4.09
C TYR A 24 -10.58 8.70 3.07
N LEU A 25 -10.96 8.71 1.79
CA LEU A 25 -10.13 8.23 0.68
C LEU A 25 -9.09 9.25 0.20
N LYS A 26 -8.93 10.39 0.89
CA LYS A 26 -7.82 11.32 0.64
C LYS A 26 -6.54 10.77 1.24
N PHE A 27 -5.57 10.37 0.41
CA PHE A 27 -4.27 9.87 0.88
C PHE A 27 -3.14 10.92 0.84
N GLY A 28 -3.47 12.18 0.48
CA GLY A 28 -2.53 13.29 0.40
C GLY A 28 -2.38 14.10 1.69
N THR A 29 -1.79 15.28 1.58
CA THR A 29 -1.54 16.21 2.70
C THR A 29 -2.81 16.75 3.35
N ASP A 30 -3.94 16.69 2.66
CA ASP A 30 -5.26 17.13 3.13
C ASP A 30 -6.09 15.99 3.77
N ARG A 31 -5.45 14.84 4.07
CA ARG A 31 -6.08 13.72 4.76
C ARG A 31 -6.51 14.15 6.17
N PRO A 32 -7.81 14.01 6.52
CA PRO A 32 -8.28 14.44 7.83
C PRO A 32 -7.77 13.52 8.94
N LEU A 33 -7.54 14.08 10.13
CA LEU A 33 -6.98 13.35 11.28
C LEU A 33 -7.80 12.09 11.65
N TRP A 34 -9.13 12.18 11.58
CA TRP A 34 -10.01 11.05 11.92
C TRP A 34 -9.84 9.85 10.97
N ALA A 35 -9.38 10.06 9.73
CA ALA A 35 -9.17 8.97 8.79
C ALA A 35 -8.02 8.06 9.26
N PHE A 36 -6.97 8.63 9.85
CA PHE A 36 -5.90 7.83 10.46
C PHE A 36 -6.40 7.00 11.65
N ALA A 37 -7.28 7.57 12.48
CA ALA A 37 -7.91 6.82 13.57
C ALA A 37 -8.80 5.69 13.02
N ALA A 38 -9.54 5.93 11.93
CA ALA A 38 -10.34 4.91 11.27
C ALA A 38 -9.47 3.79 10.67
N ASP A 39 -8.33 4.11 10.07
CA ASP A 39 -7.35 3.11 9.59
C ASP A 39 -6.84 2.24 10.74
N GLU A 40 -6.45 2.84 11.87
CA GLU A 40 -5.99 2.10 13.06
C GLU A 40 -7.08 1.20 13.63
N LEU A 41 -8.33 1.67 13.70
CA LEU A 41 -9.46 0.86 14.14
C LEU A 41 -9.68 -0.35 13.22
N GLN A 42 -9.55 -0.18 11.90
CA GLN A 42 -9.62 -1.29 10.96
C GLN A 42 -8.42 -2.23 11.07
N ALA A 43 -7.21 -1.69 11.27
CA ALA A 43 -5.97 -2.45 11.39
C ALA A 43 -5.95 -3.31 12.65
N ILE A 44 -6.54 -2.84 13.76
CA ILE A 44 -6.71 -3.59 15.00
C ILE A 44 -7.74 -4.70 14.80
N ASN A 45 -8.88 -4.38 14.19
CA ASN A 45 -10.00 -5.31 13.99
C ASN A 45 -9.88 -6.11 12.67
N ILE A 46 -8.72 -6.66 12.35
CA ILE A 46 -8.51 -7.44 11.12
C ILE A 46 -9.24 -8.81 11.18
N LEU A 47 -9.85 -9.23 10.08
CA LEU A 47 -10.67 -10.45 10.04
C LEU A 47 -9.81 -11.73 10.03
N GLY A 48 -10.10 -12.65 10.96
CA GLY A 48 -9.77 -14.08 10.87
C GLY A 48 -8.27 -14.42 10.71
N LYS A 49 -7.96 -15.34 9.78
CA LYS A 49 -6.62 -15.91 9.53
C LYS A 49 -5.53 -14.88 9.16
N HIS A 50 -5.90 -13.62 8.89
CA HIS A 50 -4.95 -12.55 8.56
C HIS A 50 -4.36 -11.88 9.79
N GLY A 51 -5.07 -11.88 10.93
CA GLY A 51 -4.65 -11.14 12.13
C GLY A 51 -3.38 -11.63 12.79
N ASN A 52 -3.06 -12.92 12.64
CA ASN A 52 -1.82 -13.50 13.14
C ASN A 52 -0.70 -13.54 12.10
N VAL A 53 -0.96 -13.09 10.86
CA VAL A 53 -0.05 -13.26 9.72
C VAL A 53 0.50 -11.93 9.21
N ILE A 54 -0.30 -10.87 9.26
CA ILE A 54 0.11 -9.54 8.81
C ILE A 54 0.56 -8.73 10.02
N ASP A 55 1.82 -8.30 10.07
CA ASP A 55 2.31 -7.47 11.17
C ASP A 55 1.52 -6.16 11.28
N LYS A 56 1.21 -5.73 12.51
CA LYS A 56 0.37 -4.53 12.74
C LYS A 56 0.89 -3.30 12.00
N ASN A 57 2.20 -3.07 12.02
CA ASN A 57 2.85 -1.91 11.39
C ASN A 57 2.77 -1.90 9.86
N LEU A 58 2.35 -3.01 9.24
CA LEU A 58 2.19 -3.13 7.79
C LEU A 58 0.73 -3.00 7.34
N ARG A 59 -0.20 -2.82 8.28
CA ARG A 59 -1.64 -2.67 8.01
C ARG A 59 -1.94 -1.18 7.87
N HIS A 60 -2.03 -0.70 6.64
CA HIS A 60 -2.20 0.72 6.33
C HIS A 60 -3.64 1.05 5.95
N SER A 61 -4.21 0.36 4.96
CA SER A 61 -5.57 0.62 4.51
C SER A 61 -6.17 -0.56 3.78
N VAL A 62 -7.44 -0.87 4.07
CA VAL A 62 -8.22 -1.90 3.36
C VAL A 62 -8.52 -1.54 1.90
N PHE A 63 -8.37 -0.27 1.52
CA PHE A 63 -8.57 0.18 0.12
C PHE A 63 -7.30 0.04 -0.72
N LEU A 64 -6.14 -0.01 -0.08
CA LEU A 64 -4.83 -0.12 -0.72
C LEU A 64 -4.20 -1.51 -0.58
N GLN A 65 -4.72 -2.34 0.32
CA GLN A 65 -4.21 -3.68 0.62
C GLN A 65 -5.31 -4.74 0.61
N SER A 66 -4.92 -5.97 0.32
CA SER A 66 -5.79 -7.14 0.11
C SER A 66 -6.37 -7.78 1.39
N TRP A 67 -6.14 -7.19 2.56
CA TRP A 67 -6.72 -7.67 3.82
C TRP A 67 -7.99 -6.90 4.18
N THR A 68 -8.85 -7.51 5.00
CA THR A 68 -10.14 -6.95 5.40
C THR A 68 -10.30 -6.92 6.91
N SER A 69 -11.16 -6.04 7.42
CA SER A 69 -11.50 -5.92 8.83
C SER A 69 -12.82 -6.63 9.19
N ALA A 70 -12.92 -7.11 10.42
CA ALA A 70 -14.13 -7.59 11.04
C ALA A 70 -15.06 -6.40 11.30
N ARG A 71 -16.18 -6.36 10.58
CA ARG A 71 -17.15 -5.26 10.66
C ARG A 71 -17.82 -5.18 12.04
N THR A 72 -18.01 -6.29 12.74
CA THR A 72 -18.75 -6.33 14.01
C THR A 72 -18.14 -5.48 15.13
N ASP A 73 -16.84 -5.20 15.06
CA ASP A 73 -16.11 -4.52 16.13
C ASP A 73 -15.75 -3.06 15.78
N LEU A 74 -16.24 -2.56 14.64
CA LEU A 74 -16.07 -1.17 14.23
C LEU A 74 -17.21 -0.29 14.76
N PRO A 75 -16.93 0.98 15.11
CA PRO A 75 -17.99 1.96 15.40
C PRO A 75 -19.01 2.04 14.26
N LYS A 76 -20.28 2.30 14.61
CA LYS A 76 -21.40 2.31 13.65
C LYS A 76 -21.11 3.16 12.41
N ASP A 77 -20.59 4.38 12.60
CA ASP A 77 -20.32 5.31 11.48
C ASP A 77 -19.27 4.75 10.51
N LEU A 78 -18.23 4.08 11.03
CA LEU A 78 -17.19 3.46 10.21
C LEU A 78 -17.73 2.23 9.47
N ASN A 79 -18.63 1.47 10.11
CA ASN A 79 -19.32 0.36 9.45
C ASN A 79 -20.22 0.83 8.31
N ASP A 80 -21.00 1.88 8.53
CA ASP A 80 -21.86 2.47 7.50
C ASP A 80 -21.00 2.99 6.34
N LEU A 81 -19.85 3.60 6.64
CA LEU A 81 -18.86 4.02 5.64
C LEU A 81 -18.36 2.86 4.78
N MET A 82 -17.96 1.75 5.41
CA MET A 82 -17.46 0.56 4.71
C MET A 82 -18.55 -0.16 3.93
N LYS A 83 -19.81 -0.08 4.40
CA LYS A 83 -20.97 -0.61 3.69
C LYS A 83 -21.23 0.17 2.40
N VAL A 84 -21.30 1.50 2.49
CA VAL A 84 -21.48 2.37 1.32
C VAL A 84 -20.34 2.19 0.31
N ALA A 85 -19.09 2.09 0.78
CA ALA A 85 -17.95 1.85 -0.10
C ALA A 85 -18.07 0.53 -0.88
N LEU A 86 -18.59 -0.53 -0.24
CA LEU A 86 -18.83 -1.82 -0.88
C LEU A 86 -20.01 -1.75 -1.87
N GLU A 87 -21.14 -1.15 -1.47
CA GLU A 87 -22.34 -1.01 -2.31
C GLU A 87 -22.06 -0.18 -3.57
N ARG A 88 -21.14 0.78 -3.49
CA ARG A 88 -20.72 1.62 -4.61
C ARG A 88 -19.48 1.08 -5.35
N ASP A 89 -19.04 -0.15 -5.04
CA ASP A 89 -17.90 -0.83 -5.67
C ASP A 89 -16.63 0.05 -5.73
N VAL A 90 -16.34 0.77 -4.65
CA VAL A 90 -15.19 1.68 -4.59
C VAL A 90 -13.90 0.89 -4.71
N LYS A 91 -13.12 1.23 -5.74
CA LYS A 91 -11.84 0.58 -6.08
C LYS A 91 -10.78 1.62 -6.41
N MET A 92 -9.54 1.26 -6.15
CA MET A 92 -8.39 2.00 -6.65
C MET A 92 -8.25 1.73 -8.15
N GLU A 93 -8.70 2.69 -8.97
CA GLU A 93 -8.62 2.70 -10.43
C GLU A 93 -8.32 4.11 -10.95
N GLY A 94 -7.68 4.20 -12.11
CA GLY A 94 -7.27 5.43 -12.77
C GLY A 94 -6.71 5.12 -14.16
N LEU A 95 -6.63 6.10 -15.06
CA LEU A 95 -6.11 5.88 -16.41
C LEU A 95 -4.60 5.69 -16.39
N ALA A 96 -3.90 6.66 -15.80
CA ALA A 96 -2.48 6.65 -15.50
C ALA A 96 -2.26 7.25 -14.11
N PHE A 97 -1.29 6.73 -13.37
CA PHE A 97 -0.87 7.29 -12.09
C PHE A 97 0.53 7.86 -12.25
N SER A 98 0.85 8.94 -11.55
CA SER A 98 2.24 9.39 -11.50
C SER A 98 3.09 8.38 -10.72
N ARG A 99 4.38 8.31 -11.00
CA ARG A 99 5.33 7.50 -10.21
C ARG A 99 5.31 7.87 -8.74
N GLU A 100 5.12 9.15 -8.41
CA GLU A 100 5.00 9.61 -7.02
C GLU A 100 3.83 8.90 -6.31
N VAL A 101 2.65 8.89 -6.93
CA VAL A 101 1.48 8.20 -6.36
C VAL A 101 1.77 6.71 -6.22
N MET A 102 2.32 6.04 -7.24
CA MET A 102 2.67 4.62 -7.15
C MET A 102 3.63 4.33 -6.01
N ARG A 103 4.68 5.16 -5.86
CA ARG A 103 5.71 5.00 -4.83
C ARG A 103 5.16 5.16 -3.42
N SER A 104 4.12 5.96 -3.23
CA SER A 104 3.46 6.17 -1.95
C SER A 104 2.63 4.96 -1.48
N LEU A 105 2.27 4.05 -2.38
CA LEU A 105 1.41 2.90 -2.07
C LEU A 105 2.13 1.86 -1.21
N PRO A 106 1.41 1.08 -0.37
CA PRO A 106 2.00 0.03 0.44
C PRO A 106 2.44 -1.17 -0.42
N ILE A 107 3.70 -1.60 -0.31
CA ILE A 107 4.19 -2.75 -1.09
C ILE A 107 3.68 -4.09 -0.55
N TRP A 108 3.51 -4.19 0.77
CA TRP A 108 3.07 -5.42 1.42
C TRP A 108 1.58 -5.62 1.19
N TYR A 109 1.18 -6.80 0.73
CA TYR A 109 -0.22 -7.15 0.50
C TYR A 109 -0.96 -6.16 -0.42
N HIS A 110 -0.24 -5.46 -1.30
CA HIS A 110 -0.79 -4.48 -2.22
C HIS A 110 -2.05 -5.01 -2.92
N ILE A 111 -3.11 -4.21 -3.00
CA ILE A 111 -4.44 -4.66 -3.47
C ILE A 111 -4.42 -5.18 -4.91
N LYS A 112 -3.50 -4.68 -5.74
CA LYS A 112 -3.30 -5.13 -7.14
C LYS A 112 -2.21 -6.19 -7.31
N SER A 113 -1.58 -6.67 -6.23
CA SER A 113 -0.56 -7.71 -6.34
C SER A 113 -1.17 -9.04 -6.80
N THR A 114 -0.48 -9.69 -7.74
CA THR A 114 -0.83 -11.04 -8.21
C THR A 114 -0.25 -12.16 -7.34
N ALA A 115 0.47 -11.80 -6.27
CA ALA A 115 1.24 -12.74 -5.49
C ALA A 115 0.39 -13.65 -4.59
N LYS A 116 0.92 -14.85 -4.37
CA LYS A 116 0.47 -15.70 -3.26
C LYS A 116 1.01 -15.19 -1.93
N ARG A 117 0.23 -15.35 -0.86
CA ARG A 117 0.56 -14.90 0.52
C ARG A 117 1.96 -15.31 1.00
N GLY A 118 2.49 -16.43 0.52
CA GLY A 118 3.82 -16.92 0.91
C GLY A 118 4.95 -15.93 0.62
N ILE A 119 4.81 -15.10 -0.43
CA ILE A 119 5.86 -14.14 -0.81
C ILE A 119 6.11 -13.09 0.27
N PHE A 120 5.04 -12.69 0.99
CA PHE A 120 5.05 -11.62 1.98
C PHE A 120 5.44 -12.08 3.39
N ASN A 121 5.52 -13.41 3.61
CA ASN A 121 5.65 -13.98 4.96
C ASN A 121 6.84 -14.92 5.12
N ARG A 122 7.35 -15.50 4.03
CA ARG A 122 8.39 -16.53 4.09
C ARG A 122 9.72 -15.97 3.66
N GLY A 123 10.75 -16.27 4.47
CA GLY A 123 12.15 -15.99 4.18
C GLY A 123 12.78 -15.02 5.16
N LYS A 124 14.09 -15.20 5.41
CA LYS A 124 14.87 -14.32 6.29
C LYS A 124 14.97 -12.90 5.73
N GLU A 125 14.94 -12.78 4.41
CA GLU A 125 14.96 -11.54 3.67
C GLU A 125 13.65 -10.74 3.85
N VAL A 126 12.50 -11.40 3.95
CA VAL A 126 11.22 -10.75 4.29
C VAL A 126 11.30 -10.12 5.68
N GLU A 127 11.73 -10.89 6.67
CA GLU A 127 11.89 -10.39 8.04
C GLU A 127 12.93 -9.26 8.13
N CYS A 128 14.01 -9.36 7.36
CA CYS A 128 15.00 -8.30 7.26
C CYS A 128 14.41 -7.03 6.65
N LEU A 129 13.66 -7.14 5.55
CA LEU A 129 13.00 -6.01 4.90
C LEU A 129 12.03 -5.29 5.84
N LYS A 130 11.23 -6.05 6.61
CA LYS A 130 10.27 -5.50 7.57
C LYS A 130 10.95 -4.87 8.79
N ARG A 131 11.90 -5.56 9.42
CA ARG A 131 12.43 -5.17 10.74
C ARG A 131 13.65 -4.27 10.67
N ARG A 132 14.53 -4.49 9.70
CA ARG A 132 15.81 -3.77 9.58
C ARG A 132 15.75 -2.66 8.54
N HIS A 133 15.26 -2.98 7.35
CA HIS A 133 15.11 -1.98 6.30
C HIS A 133 13.85 -1.12 6.49
N LYS A 134 12.88 -1.59 7.29
CA LYS A 134 11.61 -0.90 7.57
C LYS A 134 10.82 -0.53 6.31
N VAL A 135 10.93 -1.36 5.27
CA VAL A 135 10.21 -1.14 4.01
C VAL A 135 8.72 -1.22 4.28
N VAL A 136 7.97 -0.20 3.89
CA VAL A 136 6.51 -0.15 3.94
C VAL A 136 5.91 0.18 2.58
N SER A 137 6.59 1.00 1.79
CA SER A 137 6.10 1.55 0.52
C SER A 137 6.72 0.90 -0.72
N VAL A 138 6.04 1.04 -1.85
CA VAL A 138 6.54 0.67 -3.18
C VAL A 138 7.82 1.42 -3.51
N GLY A 139 7.92 2.71 -3.18
CA GLY A 139 9.11 3.52 -3.44
C GLY A 139 10.35 3.07 -2.67
N GLU A 140 10.19 2.65 -1.41
CA GLU A 140 11.31 2.09 -0.64
C GLU A 140 11.77 0.73 -1.21
N ALA A 141 10.82 -0.11 -1.64
CA ALA A 141 11.15 -1.35 -2.33
C ALA A 141 11.88 -1.09 -3.65
N GLU A 142 11.43 -0.10 -4.43
CA GLU A 142 12.07 0.35 -5.67
C GLU A 142 13.51 0.81 -5.42
N ALA A 143 13.73 1.67 -4.42
CA ALA A 143 15.04 2.19 -4.05
C ALA A 143 16.02 1.07 -3.67
N LEU A 144 15.55 0.01 -3.00
CA LEU A 144 16.37 -1.17 -2.72
C LEU A 144 16.61 -2.01 -3.97
N ALA A 145 15.58 -2.23 -4.79
CA ALA A 145 15.67 -3.05 -5.99
C ALA A 145 16.67 -2.48 -7.01
N ARG A 146 16.69 -1.15 -7.20
CA ARG A 146 17.63 -0.44 -8.09
C ARG A 146 19.10 -0.60 -7.67
N ARG A 147 19.39 -0.94 -6.41
CA ARG A 147 20.77 -1.20 -5.95
C ARG A 147 21.38 -2.47 -6.54
N LEU A 148 20.58 -3.35 -7.13
CA LEU A 148 21.08 -4.49 -7.91
C LEU A 148 21.87 -4.04 -9.14
N ASP A 149 21.51 -2.88 -9.69
CA ASP A 149 22.11 -2.31 -10.91
C ASP A 149 23.30 -1.38 -10.57
N ALA A 150 23.66 -1.27 -9.29
CA ALA A 150 24.76 -0.43 -8.85
C ALA A 150 26.11 -0.94 -9.38
N GLN A 151 26.98 -0.02 -9.77
CA GLN A 151 28.31 -0.34 -10.28
C GLN A 151 29.10 -1.18 -9.28
N GLY A 152 29.71 -2.27 -9.76
CA GLY A 152 30.51 -3.18 -8.95
C GLY A 152 29.71 -4.08 -8.00
N HIS A 153 28.36 -4.04 -8.05
CA HIS A 153 27.53 -5.01 -7.33
C HIS A 153 27.74 -6.43 -7.85
N ARG A 154 27.64 -7.41 -6.95
CA ARG A 154 27.77 -8.84 -7.25
C ARG A 154 26.71 -9.62 -6.50
N SER A 155 26.19 -10.68 -7.12
CA SER A 155 25.15 -11.54 -6.57
C SER A 155 25.65 -12.47 -5.46
N ARG A 156 26.13 -11.89 -4.36
CA ARG A 156 26.68 -12.59 -3.19
C ARG A 156 26.35 -11.84 -1.90
N SER A 157 26.27 -12.57 -0.78
CA SER A 157 25.89 -12.02 0.53
C SER A 157 26.95 -11.08 1.12
N ASP A 158 28.22 -11.27 0.78
CA ASP A 158 29.40 -10.54 1.25
C ASP A 158 29.86 -9.45 0.27
N CYS A 159 29.01 -9.05 -0.70
CA CYS A 159 29.36 -8.01 -1.66
C CYS A 159 29.83 -6.72 -0.97
N VAL A 160 30.98 -6.19 -1.38
CA VAL A 160 31.65 -5.00 -0.80
C VAL A 160 31.42 -3.73 -1.60
N CYS A 161 30.53 -3.73 -2.59
CA CYS A 161 30.19 -2.52 -3.32
C CYS A 161 29.59 -1.46 -2.38
N GLN A 162 29.67 -0.18 -2.78
CA GLN A 162 29.23 0.93 -1.95
C GLN A 162 27.79 0.77 -1.46
N SER A 163 26.87 0.36 -2.35
CA SER A 163 25.45 0.16 -2.00
C SER A 163 25.26 -0.93 -0.94
N CYS A 164 25.95 -2.07 -1.06
CA CYS A 164 25.89 -3.14 -0.07
C CYS A 164 26.51 -2.71 1.27
N THR A 165 27.69 -2.09 1.24
CA THR A 165 28.41 -1.64 2.45
C THR A 165 27.58 -0.63 3.23
N LEU A 166 27.05 0.42 2.57
CA LEU A 166 26.17 1.40 3.19
C LEU A 166 24.90 0.74 3.75
N THR A 167 24.32 -0.21 3.03
CA THR A 167 23.12 -0.92 3.50
C THR A 167 23.39 -1.69 4.80
N ARG A 168 24.56 -2.33 4.95
CA ARG A 168 24.89 -3.02 6.20
C ARG A 168 24.99 -2.05 7.38
N VAL A 169 25.56 -0.87 7.15
CA VAL A 169 25.71 0.18 8.18
C VAL A 169 24.35 0.75 8.57
N VAL A 170 23.55 1.18 7.59
CA VAL A 170 22.28 1.89 7.83
C VAL A 170 21.16 0.95 8.28
N CYS A 171 21.12 -0.28 7.78
CA CYS A 171 20.02 -1.23 8.05
C CYS A 171 20.40 -2.24 9.15
N ALA A 172 20.92 -1.75 10.29
CA ALA A 172 21.19 -2.54 11.49
C ALA A 172 21.92 -3.87 11.23
N GLY A 173 23.01 -3.82 10.45
CA GLY A 173 23.85 -4.98 10.19
C GLY A 173 23.22 -6.03 9.27
N CYS A 174 22.44 -5.62 8.26
CA CYS A 174 21.87 -6.53 7.26
C CYS A 174 22.90 -7.55 6.77
N SER A 175 22.60 -8.85 6.93
CA SER A 175 23.58 -9.92 6.68
C SER A 175 23.77 -10.23 5.19
N SER A 176 22.75 -9.97 4.37
CA SER A 176 22.81 -10.17 2.91
C SER A 176 22.02 -9.07 2.21
N PRO A 177 22.66 -7.92 1.90
CA PRO A 177 22.03 -6.85 1.14
C PRO A 177 21.52 -7.32 -0.21
N HIS A 178 22.29 -8.16 -0.92
CA HIS A 178 21.87 -8.72 -2.20
C HIS A 178 20.54 -9.46 -2.10
N ALA A 179 20.37 -10.36 -1.11
CA ALA A 179 19.11 -11.09 -0.94
C ALA A 179 17.92 -10.16 -0.66
N CYS A 180 18.14 -9.08 0.10
CA CYS A 180 17.11 -8.09 0.39
C CYS A 180 16.74 -7.28 -0.86
N PHE A 181 17.72 -6.85 -1.66
CA PHE A 181 17.46 -6.14 -2.92
C PHE A 181 16.73 -7.02 -3.93
N SER A 182 17.17 -8.29 -4.06
CA SER A 182 16.51 -9.28 -4.90
C SER A 182 15.08 -9.53 -4.46
N LYS A 183 14.82 -9.66 -3.15
CA LYS A 183 13.45 -9.81 -2.64
C LYS A 183 12.60 -8.57 -2.90
N ALA A 184 13.14 -7.37 -2.71
CA ALA A 184 12.44 -6.13 -3.03
C ALA A 184 12.04 -6.07 -4.50
N ARG A 185 12.95 -6.46 -5.42
CA ARG A 185 12.62 -6.62 -6.85
C ARG A 185 11.54 -7.67 -7.07
N THR A 186 11.63 -8.82 -6.41
CA THR A 186 10.60 -9.86 -6.50
C THR A 186 9.22 -9.34 -6.05
N LEU A 187 9.14 -8.55 -4.98
CA LEU A 187 7.88 -7.95 -4.53
C LEU A 187 7.30 -7.00 -5.59
N LEU A 188 8.13 -6.14 -6.17
CA LEU A 188 7.72 -5.22 -7.24
C LEU A 188 7.21 -5.96 -8.48
N ASN A 189 7.87 -7.06 -8.86
CA ASN A 189 7.47 -7.88 -10.00
C ASN A 189 6.13 -8.61 -9.80
N THR A 190 5.53 -8.55 -8.61
CA THR A 190 4.16 -9.04 -8.39
C THR A 190 3.09 -8.03 -8.78
N LEU A 191 3.48 -6.77 -8.97
CA LEU A 191 2.60 -5.69 -9.36
C LEU A 191 2.48 -5.68 -10.90
N PRO A 192 1.27 -5.50 -11.44
CA PRO A 192 1.10 -5.20 -12.86
C PRO A 192 1.85 -3.92 -13.24
N ASP A 193 2.23 -3.77 -14.50
CA ASP A 193 3.05 -2.65 -15.00
C ASP A 193 2.48 -1.28 -14.63
N LYS A 194 1.16 -1.12 -14.69
CA LYS A 194 0.41 0.08 -14.27
C LYS A 194 0.68 0.53 -12.83
N TRP A 195 1.15 -0.38 -11.97
CA TRP A 195 1.42 -0.14 -10.55
C TRP A 195 2.89 -0.36 -10.18
N ASN A 196 3.74 -0.64 -11.16
CA ASN A 196 5.15 -0.96 -10.95
C ASN A 196 6.03 0.20 -11.44
N PRO A 197 6.66 0.98 -10.55
CA PRO A 197 7.51 2.11 -10.95
C PRO A 197 8.85 1.68 -11.57
N LEU A 198 9.04 0.40 -11.89
CA LEU A 198 10.16 -0.06 -12.71
C LEU A 198 9.75 -0.27 -14.17
N ALA A 199 8.46 -0.40 -14.45
CA ALA A 199 7.95 -0.48 -15.80
C ALA A 199 7.92 0.92 -16.45
N PRO A 200 7.94 0.98 -17.79
CA PRO A 200 7.62 2.21 -18.52
C PRO A 200 6.24 2.73 -18.13
N GLN A 201 6.13 4.03 -17.89
CA GLN A 201 4.89 4.71 -17.52
C GLN A 201 4.53 5.75 -18.58
N PRO A 202 3.23 6.14 -18.70
CA PRO A 202 2.81 7.18 -19.64
C PRO A 202 3.60 8.48 -19.49
N GLU A 203 3.89 8.89 -18.25
CA GLU A 203 4.72 10.06 -17.93
C GLU A 203 6.16 10.01 -18.51
N ASP A 204 6.66 8.85 -18.95
CA ASP A 204 7.99 8.76 -19.58
C ASP A 204 7.96 9.16 -21.08
N TYR A 205 6.77 9.24 -21.68
CA TYR A 205 6.56 9.48 -23.12
C TYR A 205 5.64 10.67 -23.41
N GLU A 206 5.02 11.24 -22.39
CA GLU A 206 4.36 12.54 -22.47
C GLU A 206 5.49 13.59 -22.58
N GLU A 207 5.86 13.93 -23.81
CA GLU A 207 6.66 15.13 -24.07
C GLU A 207 5.92 16.32 -23.43
N GLU A 208 6.64 17.16 -22.68
CA GLU A 208 6.11 18.44 -22.23
C GLU A 208 5.77 19.22 -23.50
N ASP A 209 4.50 19.19 -23.91
CA ASP A 209 3.93 20.13 -24.88
C ASP A 209 4.05 21.53 -24.25
N GLU A 210 5.24 22.13 -24.32
CA GLU A 210 5.55 23.53 -23.98
C GLU A 210 5.08 24.50 -25.07
#